data_AF-A0A0C3PQQ1-F1
#
_entry.id   AF-A0A0C3PQQ1-F1
#
_cell.length_a   1.000
_cell.length_b   1.000
_cell.length_c   1.000
_cell.angle_alpha   90.00
_cell.angle_beta   90.00
_cell.angle_gamma   90.00
#
_symmetry.space_group_name_H-M   'P 1'
#
loop_
_entity.id
_entity.type
_entity.pdbx_description
1 polymer ?
#
loop_
_entity_poly.entity_id
_entity_poly.type
_entity_poly.pdbx_seq_one_letter_code
_entity_poly.pdbx_strand_id
1 'polypeptide(L)'
;LLLDDNEDVVDPGIWEETNEGSVLRVSTDWVEHRDPHGLEKFEPSRNVEIVTRKVSNVRLIASAVLPIIHSPFYALLEIIDPHCQPSATLISLIASPHVPIYTAFVILSKSAPSAEEDNLIDALATHVPVIVFRYGLDRTRFPSRPHMSSFCPSSASALRNGLFRSPETLLSLRYEAAERFLHWREVERAVESIHTSNREIAHRFLASAPSWDKAKWQAEWESRLSHDVATRSREDTVTSRPVNTVHRPVPSMVDPLHFSSLIAFSFSLLNPAKARVMNSVSTFMQLVSDCQVRIAMVGSFCIGVGVGWMLR
;
A
#
# COMPACT_ATOMS: atom_id res chain seq x y z
N LEU A 1 12.00 18.56 -11.74
CA LEU A 1 12.78 18.01 -10.61
C LEU A 1 12.96 16.49 -10.70
N LEU A 2 11.87 15.71 -10.73
CA LEU A 2 11.93 14.24 -10.78
C LEU A 2 12.43 13.70 -12.13
N LEU A 3 12.19 14.41 -13.23
CA LEU A 3 12.55 13.96 -14.58
C LEU A 3 13.72 14.72 -15.19
N ASP A 4 14.19 15.78 -14.54
CA ASP A 4 15.29 16.60 -15.04
C ASP A 4 16.56 15.72 -15.17
N ASP A 5 17.27 15.83 -16.29
CA ASP A 5 18.49 15.06 -16.58
C ASP A 5 18.30 13.53 -16.66
N ASN A 6 17.10 13.06 -17.02
CA ASN A 6 16.78 11.63 -17.17
C ASN A 6 16.18 11.28 -18.55
N GLU A 7 16.33 12.14 -19.57
CA GLU A 7 15.74 11.90 -20.90
C GLU A 7 16.34 10.67 -21.62
N ASP A 8 17.50 10.19 -21.17
CA ASP A 8 18.16 8.98 -21.68
C ASP A 8 17.56 7.68 -21.12
N VAL A 9 16.79 7.75 -20.02
CA VAL A 9 16.17 6.57 -19.37
C VAL A 9 14.64 6.67 -19.40
N VAL A 10 14.12 7.89 -19.46
CA VAL A 10 12.70 8.15 -19.36
C VAL A 10 12.27 8.97 -20.57
N ASP A 11 11.31 8.45 -21.33
CA ASP A 11 10.59 9.22 -22.35
C ASP A 11 9.41 9.96 -21.66
N PRO A 12 9.50 11.29 -21.48
CA PRO A 12 8.46 12.03 -20.79
C PRO A 12 7.24 12.21 -21.71
N GLY A 13 6.06 11.79 -21.22
CA GLY A 13 4.80 12.11 -21.89
C GLY A 13 4.41 13.59 -21.73
N ILE A 14 3.15 13.87 -22.04
CA ILE A 14 2.56 15.20 -21.88
C ILE A 14 1.82 15.23 -20.54
N TRP A 15 1.90 16.35 -19.83
CA TRP A 15 1.06 16.59 -18.65
C TRP A 15 -0.40 16.66 -19.09
N GLU A 16 -1.20 15.72 -18.59
CA GLU A 16 -2.64 15.72 -18.74
C GLU A 16 -3.24 16.48 -17.55
N GLU A 17 -3.84 17.64 -17.81
CA GLU A 17 -4.59 18.36 -16.78
C GLU A 17 -5.87 17.59 -16.44
N THR A 18 -6.12 17.44 -15.15
CA THR A 18 -7.32 16.83 -14.61
C THR A 18 -7.98 17.85 -13.69
N ASN A 19 -9.25 17.63 -13.36
CA ASN A 19 -9.99 18.53 -12.46
C ASN A 19 -9.30 18.69 -11.09
N GLU A 20 -8.43 17.74 -10.71
CA GLU A 20 -7.87 17.59 -9.37
C GLU A 20 -6.34 17.80 -9.33
N GLY A 21 -5.72 18.09 -10.47
CA GLY A 21 -4.27 18.22 -10.60
C GLY A 21 -3.77 17.95 -12.01
N SER A 22 -2.58 17.37 -12.13
CA SER A 22 -2.05 16.96 -13.41
C SER A 22 -1.36 15.61 -13.30
N VAL A 23 -1.58 14.76 -14.29
CA VAL A 23 -0.97 13.43 -14.38
C VAL A 23 0.05 13.48 -15.50
N LEU A 24 1.24 12.94 -15.24
CA LEU A 24 2.25 12.73 -16.26
C LEU A 24 2.54 11.25 -16.36
N ARG A 25 2.31 10.68 -17.54
CA ARG A 25 2.71 9.31 -17.84
C ARG A 25 4.03 9.34 -18.57
N VAL A 26 5.03 8.65 -18.03
CA VAL A 26 6.35 8.53 -18.61
C VAL A 26 6.68 7.07 -18.86
N SER A 27 7.58 6.82 -19.79
CA SER A 27 7.95 5.47 -20.21
C SER A 27 9.41 5.21 -19.90
N THR A 28 9.70 4.11 -19.23
CA THR A 28 11.08 3.61 -19.07
C THR A 28 11.39 2.46 -20.02
N ASP A 29 10.41 2.00 -20.78
CA ASP A 29 10.48 0.92 -21.76
C ASP A 29 9.52 1.19 -22.93
N TRP A 30 9.70 0.42 -24.00
CA TRP A 30 8.93 0.52 -25.24
C TRP A 30 8.26 -0.81 -25.53
N VAL A 31 6.99 -0.77 -25.93
CA VAL A 31 6.22 -1.94 -26.34
C VAL A 31 6.42 -2.14 -27.85
N GLU A 32 6.99 -3.27 -28.21
CA GLU A 32 7.09 -3.70 -29.62
C GLU A 32 5.78 -4.35 -30.04
N HIS A 33 5.15 -3.77 -31.07
CA HIS A 33 4.01 -4.35 -31.76
C HIS A 33 4.47 -4.89 -33.11
N ARG A 34 4.19 -6.17 -33.36
CA ARG A 34 4.32 -6.77 -34.69
C ARG A 34 2.95 -6.87 -35.31
N ASP A 35 2.75 -6.16 -36.40
CA ASP A 35 1.52 -6.32 -37.17
C ASP A 35 1.56 -7.62 -38.00
N PRO A 36 0.41 -8.10 -38.51
CA PRO A 36 0.35 -9.29 -39.38
C PRO A 36 1.13 -9.14 -40.69
N HIS A 37 1.57 -7.92 -41.04
CA HIS A 37 2.34 -7.61 -42.23
C HIS A 37 3.85 -7.58 -41.98
N GLY A 38 4.29 -7.85 -40.74
CA GLY A 38 5.70 -7.88 -40.34
C GLY A 38 6.30 -6.48 -40.12
N LEU A 39 5.48 -5.44 -40.03
CA LEU A 39 5.94 -4.11 -39.64
C LEU A 39 6.04 -4.04 -38.12
N GLU A 40 7.22 -3.61 -37.66
CA GLU A 40 7.49 -3.34 -36.25
C GLU A 40 7.06 -1.91 -35.93
N LYS A 41 6.18 -1.76 -34.93
CA LYS A 41 5.76 -0.47 -34.38
C LYS A 41 6.15 -0.44 -32.91
N PHE A 42 6.93 0.57 -32.52
CA PHE A 42 7.30 0.78 -31.13
C PHE A 42 6.40 1.86 -30.53
N GLU A 43 5.78 1.56 -29.40
CA GLU A 43 4.98 2.51 -28.63
C GLU A 43 5.56 2.72 -27.23
N PRO A 44 5.59 3.95 -26.72
CA PRO A 44 6.01 4.21 -25.34
C PRO A 44 5.05 3.51 -24.37
N SER A 45 5.60 2.73 -23.43
CA SER A 45 4.79 1.88 -22.54
C SER A 45 3.90 2.64 -21.56
N ARG A 46 4.26 3.91 -21.26
CA ARG A 46 3.62 4.76 -20.25
C ARG A 46 3.53 4.07 -18.89
N ASN A 47 4.57 3.30 -18.56
CA ASN A 47 4.60 2.42 -17.40
C ASN A 47 4.84 3.13 -16.07
N VAL A 48 5.24 4.40 -16.08
CA VAL A 48 5.41 5.21 -14.88
C VAL A 48 4.39 6.33 -14.87
N GLU A 49 3.53 6.33 -13.86
CA GLU A 49 2.58 7.41 -13.63
C GLU A 49 3.11 8.34 -12.54
N ILE A 50 3.14 9.65 -12.81
CA ILE A 50 3.44 10.72 -11.86
C ILE A 50 2.17 11.56 -11.66
N VAL A 51 1.48 11.33 -10.56
CA VAL A 51 0.26 12.07 -10.23
C VAL A 51 0.60 13.27 -9.36
N THR A 52 0.38 14.47 -9.88
CA THR A 52 0.46 15.70 -9.09
C THR A 52 -0.89 16.27 -8.76
N ARG A 53 -1.07 16.63 -7.51
CA ARG A 53 -2.28 17.31 -7.04
C ARG A 53 -1.98 18.68 -6.51
N LYS A 54 -3.03 19.43 -6.31
CA LYS A 54 -3.06 20.57 -5.42
C LYS A 54 -3.99 20.08 -4.27
N VAL A 55 -3.57 20.10 -2.99
CA VAL A 55 -4.38 19.96 -1.76
C VAL A 55 -4.16 21.00 -0.57
N SER A 56 -5.08 21.93 -0.19
CA SER A 56 -4.88 23.17 0.59
C SER A 56 -5.33 22.98 2.02
N ASN A 57 -5.95 21.84 2.30
CA ASN A 57 -6.17 21.35 3.63
C ASN A 57 -5.47 20.00 3.75
N VAL A 58 -4.40 19.97 4.54
CA VAL A 58 -3.61 18.77 4.82
C VAL A 58 -4.48 17.64 5.37
N ARG A 59 -5.55 17.99 6.12
CA ARG A 59 -6.49 17.03 6.71
C ARG A 59 -7.30 16.26 5.69
N LEU A 60 -7.52 16.82 4.50
CA LEU A 60 -8.28 16.17 3.43
C LEU A 60 -7.38 15.36 2.48
N ILE A 61 -6.06 15.46 2.61
CA ILE A 61 -5.13 14.72 1.75
C ILE A 61 -5.29 13.22 1.94
N ALA A 62 -5.33 12.74 3.20
CA ALA A 62 -5.47 11.32 3.48
C ALA A 62 -6.74 10.75 2.82
N SER A 63 -7.89 11.43 3.00
CA SER A 63 -9.16 11.03 2.39
C SER A 63 -9.16 11.07 0.86
N ALA A 64 -8.37 11.94 0.23
CA ALA A 64 -8.28 12.03 -1.23
C ALA A 64 -7.27 11.02 -1.82
N VAL A 65 -6.19 10.72 -1.10
CA VAL A 65 -5.07 9.89 -1.58
C VAL A 65 -5.31 8.41 -1.30
N LEU A 66 -5.87 8.06 -0.13
CA LEU A 66 -6.09 6.66 0.25
C LEU A 66 -6.93 5.88 -0.78
N PRO A 67 -8.05 6.41 -1.32
CA PRO A 67 -8.80 5.69 -2.34
C PRO A 67 -7.97 5.43 -3.61
N ILE A 68 -7.04 6.32 -3.95
CA ILE A 68 -6.14 6.12 -5.09
C ILE A 68 -5.18 4.98 -4.77
N ILE A 69 -4.53 5.00 -3.60
CA ILE A 69 -3.63 3.93 -3.16
C ILE A 69 -4.36 2.58 -3.08
N HIS A 70 -5.59 2.56 -2.58
CA HIS A 70 -6.38 1.34 -2.38
C HIS A 70 -7.04 0.81 -3.65
N SER A 71 -7.27 1.64 -4.68
CA SER A 71 -7.83 1.20 -5.96
C SER A 71 -7.15 -0.06 -6.52
N PRO A 72 -5.81 -0.11 -6.70
CA PRO A 72 -5.14 -1.34 -7.11
C PRO A 72 -5.18 -2.45 -6.06
N PHE A 73 -5.32 -2.13 -4.78
CA PHE A 73 -5.42 -3.13 -3.72
C PHE A 73 -6.72 -3.92 -3.85
N TYR A 74 -7.84 -3.25 -4.09
CA TYR A 74 -9.12 -3.91 -4.34
C TYR A 74 -9.06 -4.79 -5.59
N ALA A 75 -8.43 -4.32 -6.67
CA ALA A 75 -8.23 -5.14 -7.87
C ALA A 75 -7.42 -6.41 -7.60
N LEU A 76 -6.42 -6.34 -6.70
CA LEU A 76 -5.66 -7.51 -6.27
C LEU A 76 -6.43 -8.46 -5.36
N LEU A 77 -7.30 -7.94 -4.48
CA LEU A 77 -8.17 -8.76 -3.63
C LEU A 77 -9.10 -9.66 -4.43
N GLU A 78 -9.55 -9.22 -5.61
CA GLU A 78 -10.40 -10.02 -6.49
C GLU A 78 -9.68 -11.26 -7.06
N ILE A 79 -8.35 -11.28 -7.02
CA ILE A 79 -7.55 -12.28 -7.74
C ILE A 79 -6.73 -13.14 -6.78
N ILE A 80 -6.38 -12.61 -5.60
CA ILE A 80 -5.70 -13.36 -4.56
C ILE A 80 -6.74 -14.09 -3.71
N ASP A 81 -6.53 -15.40 -3.50
CA ASP A 81 -7.38 -16.23 -2.64
C ASP A 81 -7.59 -15.59 -1.23
N PRO A 82 -8.85 -15.35 -0.80
CA PRO A 82 -9.19 -14.86 0.53
C PRO A 82 -8.64 -15.69 1.69
N HIS A 83 -8.32 -16.97 1.48
CA HIS A 83 -7.78 -17.83 2.53
C HIS A 83 -6.24 -17.89 2.53
N CYS A 84 -5.59 -17.31 1.50
CA CYS A 84 -4.14 -17.29 1.42
C CYS A 84 -3.55 -16.37 2.50
N GLN A 85 -2.68 -16.94 3.33
CA GLN A 85 -1.94 -16.22 4.38
C GLN A 85 -0.77 -15.43 3.78
N PRO A 86 -0.35 -14.30 4.40
CA PRO A 86 0.87 -13.61 4.02
C PRO A 86 2.07 -14.56 4.08
N SER A 87 2.86 -14.60 3.00
CA SER A 87 4.05 -15.43 2.89
C SER A 87 5.11 -14.71 2.06
N ALA A 88 6.38 -15.08 2.22
CA ALA A 88 7.48 -14.50 1.44
C ALA A 88 7.27 -14.68 -0.08
N THR A 89 6.72 -15.82 -0.50
CA THR A 89 6.38 -16.09 -1.90
C THR A 89 5.29 -15.14 -2.41
N LEU A 90 4.22 -14.93 -1.62
CA LEU A 90 3.15 -14.02 -1.99
C LEU A 90 3.64 -12.56 -2.05
N ILE A 91 4.49 -12.14 -1.10
CA ILE A 91 5.12 -10.82 -1.12
C ILE A 91 5.95 -10.67 -2.41
N SER A 92 6.80 -11.65 -2.74
CA SER A 92 7.63 -11.63 -3.95
C SER A 92 6.78 -11.54 -5.22
N LEU A 93 5.66 -12.26 -5.26
CA LEU A 93 4.68 -12.21 -6.34
C LEU A 93 4.07 -10.82 -6.52
N ILE A 94 3.65 -10.20 -5.43
CA ILE A 94 3.04 -8.86 -5.43
C ILE A 94 4.10 -7.78 -5.74
N ALA A 95 5.33 -7.98 -5.28
CA ALA A 95 6.46 -7.10 -5.56
C ALA A 95 6.96 -7.20 -7.02
N SER A 96 6.54 -8.23 -7.77
CA SER A 96 6.86 -8.39 -9.20
C SER A 96 6.52 -7.12 -9.99
N PRO A 97 7.35 -6.68 -10.95
CA PRO A 97 7.13 -5.46 -11.73
C PRO A 97 5.82 -5.43 -12.54
N HIS A 98 5.15 -6.58 -12.68
CA HIS A 98 3.89 -6.72 -13.43
C HIS A 98 2.64 -6.50 -12.58
N VAL A 99 2.80 -6.31 -11.27
CA VAL A 99 1.67 -6.09 -10.37
C VAL A 99 1.37 -4.60 -10.29
N PRO A 100 0.13 -4.15 -10.55
CA PRO A 100 -0.18 -2.73 -10.70
C PRO A 100 -0.35 -2.02 -9.35
N ILE A 101 0.66 -2.07 -8.46
CA ILE A 101 0.67 -1.35 -7.18
C ILE A 101 1.53 -0.10 -7.25
N TYR A 102 1.12 0.94 -6.51
CA TYR A 102 1.94 2.13 -6.33
C TYR A 102 3.22 1.75 -5.57
N THR A 103 4.36 2.05 -6.19
CA THR A 103 5.67 1.66 -5.68
C THR A 103 6.19 2.64 -4.64
N ALA A 104 5.89 3.93 -4.78
CA ALA A 104 6.23 4.92 -3.77
C ALA A 104 5.31 6.15 -3.84
N PHE A 105 5.22 6.84 -2.70
CA PHE A 105 4.57 8.13 -2.53
C PHE A 105 5.63 9.17 -2.17
N VAL A 106 5.89 10.10 -3.08
CA VAL A 106 6.94 11.11 -2.91
C VAL A 106 6.33 12.44 -2.47
N ILE A 107 6.74 12.90 -1.30
CA ILE A 107 6.38 14.22 -0.77
C ILE A 107 7.55 15.16 -1.02
N LEU A 108 7.29 16.21 -1.80
CA LEU A 108 8.26 17.27 -2.07
C LEU A 108 7.96 18.45 -1.13
N SER A 109 8.82 18.69 -0.14
CA SER A 109 8.66 19.81 0.80
C SER A 109 9.82 20.81 0.72
N LYS A 110 9.52 22.11 0.88
CA LYS A 110 10.54 23.19 0.97
C LYS A 110 11.04 23.43 2.39
N SER A 111 10.29 22.99 3.39
CA SER A 111 10.49 23.30 4.80
C SER A 111 10.34 22.04 5.65
N ALA A 112 10.66 22.15 6.95
CA ALA A 112 10.24 21.14 7.90
C ALA A 112 8.71 21.01 7.89
N PRO A 113 8.17 19.77 7.91
CA PRO A 113 6.74 19.55 8.00
C PRO A 113 6.22 20.02 9.36
N SER A 114 5.00 20.53 9.29
CA SER A 114 4.15 20.80 10.43
C SER A 114 3.67 19.50 11.09
N ALA A 115 3.18 19.61 12.33
CA ALA A 115 2.58 18.47 13.04
C ALA A 115 1.39 17.86 12.29
N GLU A 116 0.67 18.63 11.48
CA GLU A 116 -0.42 18.11 10.65
C GLU A 116 0.09 17.29 9.46
N GLU A 117 1.17 17.74 8.81
CA GLU A 117 1.84 16.99 7.74
C GLU A 117 2.47 15.71 8.27
N ASP A 118 2.97 15.74 9.51
CA ASP A 118 3.49 14.57 10.20
C ASP A 118 2.42 13.50 10.42
N ASN A 119 1.25 13.88 10.93
CA ASN A 119 0.13 12.95 11.09
C ASN A 119 -0.33 12.36 9.75
N LEU A 120 -0.29 13.17 8.68
CA LEU A 120 -0.62 12.73 7.33
C LEU A 120 0.42 11.72 6.80
N ILE A 121 1.72 12.01 6.97
CA ILE A 121 2.80 11.11 6.59
C ILE A 121 2.63 9.77 7.29
N ASP A 122 2.40 9.78 8.60
CA ASP A 122 2.25 8.58 9.40
C ASP A 122 1.00 7.78 8.97
N ALA A 123 -0.10 8.47 8.64
CA ALA A 123 -1.32 7.84 8.14
C ALA A 123 -1.17 7.22 6.74
N LEU A 124 -0.36 7.81 5.85
CA LEU A 124 -0.14 7.28 4.49
C LEU A 124 0.95 6.20 4.45
N ALA A 125 1.95 6.31 5.32
CA ALA A 125 3.11 5.40 5.38
C ALA A 125 2.73 3.96 5.73
N THR A 126 1.56 3.73 6.33
CA THR A 126 1.00 2.40 6.57
C THR A 126 0.49 1.72 5.29
N HIS A 127 0.18 2.49 4.24
CA HIS A 127 -0.43 1.99 3.01
C HIS A 127 0.49 2.02 1.80
N VAL A 128 1.49 2.92 1.75
CA VAL A 128 2.44 3.03 0.63
C VAL A 128 3.84 3.44 1.13
N PRO A 129 4.94 3.05 0.45
CA PRO A 129 6.27 3.54 0.78
C PRO A 129 6.36 5.05 0.63
N VAL A 130 6.44 5.79 1.74
CA VAL A 130 6.53 7.25 1.71
C VAL A 130 7.99 7.69 1.68
N ILE A 131 8.35 8.47 0.67
CA ILE A 131 9.64 9.13 0.49
C ILE A 131 9.43 10.63 0.69
N VAL A 132 10.01 11.19 1.75
CA VAL A 132 10.00 12.64 1.97
C VAL A 132 11.28 13.23 1.41
N PHE A 133 11.17 14.06 0.39
CA PHE A 133 12.31 14.75 -0.22
C PHE A 133 12.21 16.26 0.02
N ARG A 134 13.24 16.83 0.65
CA ARG A 134 13.34 18.26 0.89
C ARG A 134 14.09 18.96 -0.23
N TYR A 135 13.51 20.02 -0.77
CA TYR A 135 14.12 20.84 -1.80
C TYR A 135 14.20 22.30 -1.35
N GLY A 136 15.41 22.84 -1.23
CA GLY A 136 15.62 24.21 -0.77
C GLY A 136 16.94 24.41 -0.03
N LEU A 137 17.05 25.54 0.67
CA LEU A 137 18.24 25.89 1.47
C LEU A 137 18.32 25.10 2.78
N ASP A 138 17.18 24.66 3.32
CA ASP A 138 17.14 23.78 4.48
C ASP A 138 17.45 22.34 4.04
N ARG A 139 18.67 21.91 4.35
CA ARG A 139 19.19 20.56 4.08
C ARG A 139 19.13 19.64 5.30
N THR A 140 18.42 20.02 6.37
CA THR A 140 18.28 19.13 7.52
C THR A 140 17.55 17.86 7.07
N ARG A 141 18.07 16.69 7.48
CA ARG A 141 17.46 15.40 7.13
C ARG A 141 16.15 15.25 7.86
N PHE A 142 15.19 14.62 7.20
CA PHE A 142 13.99 14.17 7.89
C PHE A 142 14.37 13.07 8.89
N PRO A 143 13.92 13.13 10.15
CA PRO A 143 14.12 12.03 11.06
C PRO A 143 13.45 10.78 10.50
N SER A 144 14.17 9.66 10.51
CA SER A 144 13.60 8.37 10.12
C SER A 144 12.47 8.02 11.07
N ARG A 145 11.30 7.69 10.52
CA ARG A 145 10.15 7.21 11.29
C ARG A 145 9.91 5.73 11.03
N PRO A 146 9.33 5.00 11.99
CA PRO A 146 8.81 3.67 11.71
C PRO A 146 7.81 3.76 10.54
N HIS A 147 7.82 2.79 9.63
CA HIS A 147 6.94 2.67 8.46
C HIS A 147 7.20 3.62 7.28
N MET A 148 8.16 4.56 7.36
CA MET A 148 8.64 5.27 6.18
C MET A 148 9.40 4.34 5.22
N SER A 149 9.64 4.80 3.99
CA SER A 149 10.49 4.04 3.08
C SER A 149 11.93 3.95 3.60
N SER A 150 12.56 2.79 3.43
CA SER A 150 13.99 2.61 3.67
C SER A 150 14.85 3.47 2.72
N PHE A 151 14.30 3.82 1.55
CA PHE A 151 14.94 4.70 0.59
C PHE A 151 14.79 6.18 0.98
N CYS A 152 15.85 6.74 1.58
CA CYS A 152 15.93 8.13 2.03
C CYS A 152 16.94 8.94 1.18
N PRO A 153 16.55 9.48 0.01
CA PRO A 153 17.48 10.19 -0.87
C PRO A 153 17.96 11.51 -0.27
N SER A 154 19.27 11.77 -0.36
CA SER A 154 19.92 12.98 0.17
C SER A 154 19.96 14.15 -0.82
N SER A 155 19.64 13.93 -2.09
CA SER A 155 19.64 14.92 -3.16
C SER A 155 18.65 14.56 -4.26
N ALA A 156 18.30 15.53 -5.11
CA ALA A 156 17.40 15.30 -6.23
C ALA A 156 17.98 14.27 -7.22
N SER A 157 19.30 14.33 -7.48
CA SER A 157 19.99 13.33 -8.29
C SER A 157 19.93 11.94 -7.65
N ALA A 158 20.10 11.82 -6.32
CA ALA A 158 19.97 10.53 -5.63
C ALA A 158 18.55 9.97 -5.70
N LEU A 159 17.53 10.83 -5.55
CA LEU A 159 16.12 10.47 -5.73
C LEU A 159 15.87 9.93 -7.15
N ARG A 160 16.35 10.64 -8.17
CA ARG A 160 16.24 10.24 -9.58
C ARG A 160 16.95 8.93 -9.89
N ASN A 161 18.20 8.80 -9.46
CA ASN A 161 18.97 7.58 -9.68
C ASN A 161 18.31 6.38 -9.00
N GLY A 162 17.81 6.54 -7.77
CA GLY A 162 17.09 5.47 -7.08
C GLY A 162 15.80 5.08 -7.78
N LEU A 163 15.01 6.05 -8.26
CA LEU A 163 13.72 5.78 -8.88
C LEU A 163 13.79 5.28 -10.33
N PHE A 164 14.81 5.67 -11.10
CA PHE A 164 14.85 5.38 -12.54
C PHE A 164 16.04 4.54 -12.98
N ARG A 165 17.13 4.49 -12.19
CA ARG A 165 18.39 3.86 -12.60
C ARG A 165 18.87 2.73 -11.69
N SER A 166 18.31 2.59 -10.49
CA SER A 166 18.64 1.53 -9.56
C SER A 166 17.51 0.50 -9.51
N PRO A 167 17.63 -0.62 -10.24
CA PRO A 167 16.65 -1.70 -10.16
C PRO A 167 16.55 -2.27 -8.74
N GLU A 168 17.64 -2.24 -7.96
CA GLU A 168 17.66 -2.68 -6.56
C GLU A 168 16.79 -1.79 -5.67
N THR A 169 16.87 -0.47 -5.86
CA THR A 169 16.05 0.50 -5.10
C THR A 169 14.57 0.32 -5.45
N LEU A 170 14.25 0.21 -6.73
CA LEU A 170 12.89 -0.05 -7.19
C LEU A 170 12.34 -1.37 -6.63
N LEU A 171 13.14 -2.45 -6.69
CA LEU A 171 12.76 -3.74 -6.14
C LEU A 171 12.47 -3.63 -4.64
N SER A 172 13.35 -2.98 -3.88
CA SER A 172 13.16 -2.74 -2.45
C SER A 172 11.84 -2.00 -2.19
N LEU A 173 11.59 -0.89 -2.89
CA LEU A 173 10.34 -0.13 -2.77
C LEU A 173 9.11 -0.98 -3.07
N ARG A 174 9.17 -1.85 -4.09
CA ARG A 174 8.07 -2.75 -4.44
C ARG A 174 7.84 -3.82 -3.37
N TYR A 175 8.88 -4.37 -2.78
CA TYR A 175 8.75 -5.27 -1.63
C TYR A 175 8.05 -4.57 -0.46
N GLU A 176 8.48 -3.35 -0.12
CA GLU A 176 7.83 -2.64 0.97
C GLU A 176 6.37 -2.25 0.61
N ALA A 177 6.05 -1.99 -0.66
CA ALA A 177 4.68 -1.73 -1.10
C ALA A 177 3.81 -2.99 -1.01
N ALA A 178 4.35 -4.14 -1.39
CA ALA A 178 3.69 -5.44 -1.26
C ALA A 178 3.41 -5.80 0.20
N GLU A 179 4.35 -5.53 1.11
CA GLU A 179 4.15 -5.70 2.55
C GLU A 179 3.02 -4.82 3.08
N ARG A 180 2.96 -3.54 2.68
CA ARG A 180 1.89 -2.61 3.08
C ARG A 180 0.53 -3.03 2.56
N PHE A 181 0.45 -3.53 1.32
CA PHE A 181 -0.77 -4.13 0.79
C PHE A 181 -1.23 -5.33 1.62
N LEU A 182 -0.35 -6.29 1.92
CA LEU A 182 -0.72 -7.46 2.71
C LEU A 182 -1.11 -7.08 4.14
N HIS A 183 -0.41 -6.13 4.74
CA HIS A 183 -0.78 -5.60 6.04
C HIS A 183 -2.19 -5.00 6.01
N TRP A 184 -2.48 -4.12 5.04
CA TRP A 184 -3.80 -3.55 4.85
C TRP A 184 -4.87 -4.65 4.66
N ARG A 185 -4.60 -5.67 3.85
CA ARG A 185 -5.51 -6.80 3.64
C ARG A 185 -5.84 -7.54 4.94
N GLU A 186 -4.83 -7.83 5.76
CA GLU A 186 -5.05 -8.52 7.05
C GLU A 186 -5.83 -7.64 8.03
N VAL A 187 -5.62 -6.32 8.01
CA VAL A 187 -6.41 -5.37 8.80
C VAL A 187 -7.87 -5.39 8.35
N GLU A 188 -8.15 -5.30 7.05
CA GLU A 188 -9.52 -5.38 6.51
C GLU A 188 -10.22 -6.69 6.89
N ARG A 189 -9.51 -7.83 6.80
CA ARG A 189 -10.05 -9.14 7.22
C ARG A 189 -10.36 -9.19 8.71
N ALA A 190 -9.49 -8.64 9.55
CA ALA A 190 -9.70 -8.59 10.99
C ALA A 190 -10.90 -7.71 11.34
N VAL A 191 -11.03 -6.55 10.68
CA VAL A 191 -12.16 -5.63 10.84
C VAL A 191 -13.48 -6.32 10.45
N GLU A 192 -13.52 -7.00 9.31
CA GLU A 192 -14.70 -7.78 8.88
C GLU A 192 -15.05 -8.91 9.86
N SER A 193 -14.03 -9.62 10.38
CA SER A 193 -14.23 -10.66 11.39
C SER A 193 -14.81 -10.11 12.70
N ILE A 194 -14.45 -8.89 13.11
CA ILE A 194 -15.00 -8.23 14.30
C ILE A 194 -16.46 -7.83 14.04
N HIS A 195 -16.76 -7.26 12.86
CA HIS A 195 -18.12 -6.88 12.49
C HIS A 195 -19.08 -8.07 12.44
N THR A 196 -18.64 -9.17 11.84
CA THR A 196 -19.43 -10.42 11.78
C THR A 196 -19.65 -11.00 13.17
N SER A 197 -18.60 -11.07 14.00
CA SER A 197 -18.70 -11.53 15.40
C SER A 197 -19.66 -10.67 16.23
N ASN A 198 -19.58 -9.34 16.11
CA ASN A 198 -20.47 -8.41 16.81
C ASN A 198 -21.93 -8.60 16.40
N ARG A 199 -22.18 -8.85 15.10
CA ARG A 199 -23.53 -9.12 14.60
C ARG A 199 -24.08 -10.44 15.14
N GLU A 200 -23.27 -11.49 15.19
CA GLU A 200 -23.66 -12.77 15.79
C GLU A 200 -23.96 -12.64 17.29
N ILE A 201 -23.13 -11.90 18.02
CA ILE A 201 -23.33 -11.62 19.44
C ILE A 201 -24.65 -10.87 19.63
N ALA A 202 -24.91 -9.81 18.85
CA ALA A 202 -26.16 -9.06 18.90
C ALA A 202 -27.38 -9.94 18.59
N HIS A 203 -27.29 -10.83 17.59
CA HIS A 203 -28.36 -11.79 17.28
C HIS A 203 -28.58 -12.80 18.40
N ARG A 204 -27.52 -13.32 19.03
CA ARG A 204 -27.66 -14.21 20.20
C ARG A 204 -28.30 -13.47 21.37
N PHE A 205 -27.88 -12.24 21.67
CA PHE A 205 -28.48 -11.44 22.73
C PHE A 205 -29.95 -11.11 22.46
N LEU A 206 -30.35 -10.81 21.22
CA LEU A 206 -31.76 -10.55 20.88
C LEU A 206 -32.61 -11.84 20.84
N ALA A 207 -32.05 -12.96 20.40
CA ALA A 207 -32.74 -14.24 20.32
C ALA A 207 -32.83 -14.96 21.67
N SER A 208 -31.91 -14.68 22.60
CA SER A 208 -31.84 -15.32 23.91
C SER A 208 -32.12 -14.36 25.06
N ALA A 209 -32.53 -13.10 24.83
CA ALA A 209 -32.81 -12.16 25.92
C ALA A 209 -33.96 -12.68 26.80
N PRO A 210 -33.68 -13.13 28.04
CA PRO A 210 -34.72 -13.16 29.06
C PRO A 210 -35.09 -11.70 29.33
N SER A 211 -36.33 -11.42 29.75
CA SER A 211 -36.72 -10.06 30.15
C SER A 211 -35.69 -9.49 31.12
N TRP A 212 -34.95 -8.46 30.69
CA TRP A 212 -33.94 -7.81 31.51
C TRP A 212 -34.59 -7.28 32.79
N ASP A 213 -34.34 -7.93 33.92
CA ASP A 213 -34.81 -7.49 35.23
C ASP A 213 -33.70 -6.71 35.93
N LYS A 214 -33.84 -5.38 35.87
CA LYS A 214 -32.91 -4.42 36.46
C LYS A 214 -32.71 -4.66 37.95
N ALA A 215 -33.75 -5.07 38.69
CA ALA A 215 -33.68 -5.27 40.12
C ALA A 215 -32.81 -6.49 40.47
N LYS A 216 -32.95 -7.58 39.70
CA LYS A 216 -32.10 -8.77 39.86
C LYS A 216 -30.63 -8.47 39.54
N TRP A 217 -30.37 -7.73 38.46
CA TRP A 217 -29.01 -7.36 38.09
C TRP A 217 -28.34 -6.48 39.14
N GLN A 218 -29.05 -5.48 39.68
CA GLN A 218 -28.50 -4.60 40.74
C GLN A 218 -28.15 -5.39 42.02
N ALA A 219 -29.01 -6.33 42.44
CA ALA A 219 -28.73 -7.17 43.61
C ALA A 219 -27.50 -8.08 43.41
N GLU A 220 -27.34 -8.66 42.23
CA GLU A 220 -26.15 -9.47 41.89
C GLU A 220 -24.88 -8.59 41.81
N TRP A 221 -25.01 -7.36 41.32
CA TRP A 221 -23.90 -6.41 41.20
C TRP A 221 -23.43 -5.89 42.58
N GLU A 222 -24.34 -5.54 43.49
CA GLU A 222 -24.03 -5.11 44.85
C GLU A 222 -23.35 -6.21 45.68
N SER A 223 -23.77 -7.47 45.48
CA SER A 223 -23.14 -8.63 46.11
C SER A 223 -21.70 -8.85 45.60
N ARG A 224 -21.47 -8.73 44.28
CA ARG A 224 -20.14 -8.90 43.68
C ARG A 224 -19.20 -7.73 43.95
N LEU A 225 -19.70 -6.49 43.97
CA LEU A 225 -18.91 -5.30 44.25
C LEU A 225 -18.24 -5.38 45.63
N SER A 226 -18.99 -5.86 46.63
CA SER A 226 -18.48 -6.06 47.99
C SER A 226 -17.36 -7.10 48.03
N HIS A 227 -17.47 -8.16 47.22
CA HIS A 227 -16.48 -9.22 47.12
C HIS A 227 -15.21 -8.78 46.34
N ASP A 228 -15.38 -8.03 45.26
CA ASP A 228 -14.29 -7.54 44.40
C ASP A 228 -13.44 -6.46 45.09
N VAL A 229 -14.08 -5.61 45.90
CA VAL A 229 -13.37 -4.64 46.76
C VAL A 229 -12.57 -5.36 47.85
N ALA A 230 -13.12 -6.41 48.46
CA ALA A 230 -12.44 -7.19 49.49
C ALA A 230 -11.29 -8.07 48.95
N THR A 231 -11.39 -8.52 47.70
CA THR A 231 -10.32 -9.29 47.03
C THR A 231 -9.20 -8.38 46.55
N ARG A 232 -9.52 -7.23 45.92
CA ARG A 232 -8.49 -6.24 45.55
C ARG A 232 -7.78 -5.63 46.75
N SER A 233 -8.45 -5.40 47.87
CA SER A 233 -7.77 -4.92 49.09
C SER A 233 -6.81 -5.96 49.70
N ARG A 234 -6.89 -7.23 49.27
CA ARG A 234 -5.99 -8.31 49.70
C ARG A 234 -4.87 -8.59 48.68
N GLU A 235 -5.06 -8.21 47.42
CA GLU A 235 -4.13 -8.49 46.32
C GLU A 235 -3.02 -7.44 46.13
N ASP A 236 -3.09 -6.26 46.79
CA ASP A 236 -2.00 -5.27 46.82
C ASP A 236 -0.77 -5.71 47.66
N THR A 237 -0.73 -6.96 48.14
CA THR A 237 0.46 -7.56 48.74
C THR A 237 0.74 -8.91 48.08
N VAL A 238 1.91 -9.01 47.43
CA VAL A 238 2.60 -10.21 46.90
C VAL A 238 2.60 -10.38 45.36
N THR A 239 3.79 -10.18 44.82
CA THR A 239 4.30 -10.53 43.49
C THR A 239 4.20 -12.03 43.16
N SER A 240 3.60 -12.39 42.02
CA SER A 240 4.14 -13.44 41.13
C SER A 240 3.33 -13.54 39.83
N ARG A 241 4.03 -13.69 38.70
CA ARG A 241 3.49 -13.85 37.34
C ARG A 241 3.89 -15.25 36.84
N PRO A 242 2.98 -16.10 36.35
CA PRO A 242 3.38 -17.36 35.71
C PRO A 242 3.65 -17.17 34.21
N VAL A 243 4.62 -17.95 33.73
CA VAL A 243 5.13 -18.02 32.36
C VAL A 243 4.29 -19.03 31.56
N ASN A 244 3.78 -18.64 30.39
CA ASN A 244 3.19 -19.57 29.42
C ASN A 244 4.08 -19.66 28.16
N THR A 245 4.62 -20.85 27.95
CA THR A 245 5.35 -21.30 26.76
C THR A 245 4.37 -21.68 25.64
N VAL A 246 4.55 -21.13 24.43
CA VAL A 246 3.79 -21.50 23.23
C VAL A 246 4.76 -22.08 22.20
N HIS A 247 4.50 -23.32 21.76
CA HIS A 247 5.21 -24.02 20.68
C HIS A 247 4.97 -23.37 19.31
N ARG A 248 6.03 -23.27 18.50
CA ARG A 248 6.04 -22.74 17.13
C ARG A 248 6.33 -23.88 16.15
N PRO A 249 5.54 -24.09 15.07
CA PRO A 249 5.91 -25.03 14.02
C PRO A 249 6.85 -24.39 12.98
N VAL A 250 7.75 -25.22 12.45
CA VAL A 250 8.78 -24.92 11.44
C VAL A 250 8.16 -24.97 10.03
N PRO A 251 8.51 -24.08 9.08
CA PRO A 251 7.98 -24.15 7.72
C PRO A 251 8.71 -25.23 6.90
N SER A 252 7.92 -26.07 6.21
CA SER A 252 8.37 -27.12 5.31
C SER A 252 8.75 -26.61 3.91
N MET A 253 9.66 -27.38 3.32
CA MET A 253 10.29 -27.30 2.00
C MET A 253 9.42 -26.86 0.82
N VAL A 254 10.08 -26.12 -0.06
CA VAL A 254 9.69 -25.67 -1.39
C VAL A 254 9.29 -26.85 -2.30
N ASP A 255 8.10 -26.76 -2.92
CA ASP A 255 7.66 -27.63 -4.01
C ASP A 255 8.10 -27.04 -5.37
N PRO A 256 8.94 -27.74 -6.16
CA PRO A 256 9.53 -27.22 -7.40
C PRO A 256 8.55 -27.12 -8.60
N LEU A 257 7.25 -27.42 -8.43
CA LEU A 257 6.24 -27.27 -9.49
C LEU A 257 5.60 -25.87 -9.57
N HIS A 258 6.02 -24.92 -8.73
CA HIS A 258 5.38 -23.60 -8.64
C HIS A 258 5.79 -22.56 -9.69
N PHE A 259 6.88 -22.75 -10.45
CA PHE A 259 7.39 -21.70 -11.34
C PHE A 259 6.47 -21.44 -12.55
N SER A 260 5.98 -22.50 -13.20
CA SER A 260 5.07 -22.36 -14.35
C SER A 260 3.70 -21.82 -13.94
N SER A 261 3.19 -22.23 -12.77
CA SER A 261 1.95 -21.74 -12.19
C SER A 261 2.07 -20.26 -11.76
N LEU A 262 3.25 -19.86 -11.30
CA LEU A 262 3.58 -18.48 -10.92
C LEU A 262 3.64 -17.56 -12.15
N ILE A 263 4.24 -18.05 -13.24
CA ILE A 263 4.27 -17.33 -14.52
C ILE A 263 2.85 -17.21 -15.09
N ALA A 264 2.07 -18.30 -15.09
CA ALA A 264 0.69 -18.30 -15.56
C ALA A 264 -0.22 -17.37 -14.73
N PHE A 265 -0.05 -17.35 -13.40
CA PHE A 265 -0.74 -16.42 -12.50
C PHE A 265 -0.35 -14.97 -12.80
N SER A 266 0.94 -14.68 -13.01
CA SER A 266 1.44 -13.34 -13.34
C SER A 266 0.87 -12.82 -14.66
N PHE A 267 0.73 -13.68 -15.67
CA PHE A 267 0.09 -13.32 -16.95
C PHE A 267 -1.45 -13.24 -16.87
N SER A 268 -2.09 -14.00 -15.96
CA SER A 268 -3.55 -13.95 -15.75
C SER A 268 -4.02 -12.62 -15.14
N LEU A 269 -3.19 -12.00 -14.29
CA LEU A 269 -3.42 -10.67 -13.72
C LEU A 269 -3.41 -9.54 -14.76
N LEU A 270 -2.77 -9.76 -15.92
CA LEU A 270 -2.31 -8.69 -16.82
C LEU A 270 -3.45 -7.94 -17.54
N ASN A 271 -4.48 -8.66 -18.01
CA ASN A 271 -5.52 -8.08 -18.88
C ASN A 271 -6.76 -7.56 -18.12
N PRO A 272 -7.32 -8.29 -17.14
CA PRO A 272 -8.52 -7.84 -16.42
C PRO A 272 -8.21 -6.69 -15.45
N ALA A 273 -7.06 -6.74 -14.76
CA ALA A 273 -6.69 -5.71 -13.80
C ALA A 273 -6.34 -4.38 -14.48
N LYS A 274 -5.64 -4.42 -15.63
CA LYS A 274 -5.29 -3.22 -16.41
C LYS A 274 -6.53 -2.47 -16.90
N ALA A 275 -7.52 -3.19 -17.46
CA ALA A 275 -8.77 -2.59 -17.92
C ALA A 275 -9.63 -2.05 -16.77
N ARG A 276 -9.66 -2.74 -15.62
CA ARG A 276 -10.41 -2.29 -14.43
C ARG A 276 -9.77 -1.09 -13.75
N VAL A 277 -8.44 -1.04 -13.65
CA VAL A 277 -7.71 0.11 -13.11
C VAL A 277 -7.91 1.34 -14.00
N MET A 278 -7.79 1.21 -15.33
CA MET A 278 -8.06 2.33 -16.25
C MET A 278 -9.49 2.87 -16.13
N ASN A 279 -10.49 2.00 -16.01
CA ASN A 279 -11.89 2.41 -15.89
C ASN A 279 -12.22 3.00 -14.51
N SER A 280 -11.73 2.40 -13.41
CA SER A 280 -11.91 2.93 -12.04
C SER A 280 -11.27 4.31 -11.88
N VAL A 281 -10.10 4.55 -12.49
CA VAL A 281 -9.46 5.87 -12.48
C VAL A 281 -10.32 6.91 -13.21
N SER A 282 -10.92 6.56 -14.35
CA SER A 282 -11.79 7.49 -15.10
C SER A 282 -13.08 7.88 -14.36
N THR A 283 -13.67 6.94 -13.62
CA THR A 283 -14.93 7.16 -12.87
C THR A 283 -14.67 7.86 -11.54
N PHE A 284 -13.52 7.61 -10.91
CA PHE A 284 -13.11 8.25 -9.66
C PHE A 284 -12.71 9.73 -9.84
N MET A 285 -12.14 10.10 -11.00
CA MET A 285 -11.72 11.46 -11.35
C MET A 285 -12.87 12.48 -11.49
N GLN A 286 -14.13 12.06 -11.39
CA GLN A 286 -15.30 12.93 -11.47
C GLN A 286 -15.78 13.47 -10.12
N LEU A 287 -15.23 13.04 -8.97
CA LEU A 287 -15.97 13.15 -7.70
C LEU A 287 -15.40 14.02 -6.58
N VAL A 288 -14.19 14.60 -6.60
CA VAL A 288 -13.72 15.36 -5.43
C VAL A 288 -12.85 16.57 -5.78
N SER A 289 -13.47 17.76 -5.80
CA SER A 289 -12.79 19.04 -6.04
C SER A 289 -12.26 19.72 -4.76
N ASP A 290 -11.24 20.54 -5.01
CA ASP A 290 -10.67 21.60 -4.17
C ASP A 290 -9.67 21.16 -3.12
N CYS A 291 -8.36 21.37 -3.40
CA CYS A 291 -7.36 21.88 -2.43
C CYS A 291 -5.95 22.28 -3.15
N GLN A 292 -4.88 22.91 -2.56
CA GLN A 292 -3.40 23.11 -2.94
C GLN A 292 -2.18 22.60 -2.03
N VAL A 293 -1.42 21.57 -2.48
CA VAL A 293 -0.23 20.79 -1.97
C VAL A 293 0.15 19.85 -3.12
N ARG A 294 1.43 19.80 -3.53
CA ARG A 294 1.95 19.02 -4.68
C ARG A 294 2.48 17.65 -4.26
N ILE A 295 1.71 16.61 -4.58
CA ILE A 295 2.04 15.19 -4.35
C ILE A 295 2.65 14.59 -5.62
N ALA A 296 3.47 13.54 -5.54
CA ALA A 296 3.87 12.73 -6.70
C ALA A 296 3.80 11.24 -6.32
N MET A 297 2.87 10.49 -6.90
CA MET A 297 2.88 9.02 -6.80
C MET A 297 3.63 8.43 -7.97
N VAL A 298 4.41 7.37 -7.75
CA VAL A 298 5.15 6.64 -8.79
C VAL A 298 4.70 5.17 -8.75
N GLY A 299 4.03 4.70 -9.79
CA GLY A 299 3.74 3.28 -10.01
C GLY A 299 4.45 2.81 -11.27
N SER A 300 5.18 1.69 -11.23
CA SER A 300 5.86 1.10 -12.39
C SER A 300 5.18 -0.18 -12.88
N PHE A 301 5.05 -0.35 -14.20
CA PHE A 301 4.64 -1.58 -14.87
C PHE A 301 5.69 -1.99 -15.91
N CYS A 302 6.72 -2.76 -15.53
CA CYS A 302 7.74 -3.14 -16.52
C CYS A 302 7.19 -4.24 -17.43
N ILE A 303 7.09 -3.98 -18.74
CA ILE A 303 6.83 -5.02 -19.74
C ILE A 303 8.17 -5.33 -20.40
N GLY A 304 8.79 -6.43 -19.99
CA GLY A 304 10.02 -6.92 -20.61
C GLY A 304 10.05 -8.44 -20.62
N VAL A 305 9.39 -9.06 -21.61
CA VAL A 305 9.68 -10.47 -21.96
C VAL A 305 10.84 -10.46 -22.94
N GLY A 306 12.06 -10.51 -22.40
CA GLY A 306 13.27 -10.77 -23.17
C GLY A 306 13.72 -12.21 -22.98
N VAL A 307 13.29 -13.13 -23.83
CA VAL A 307 13.97 -14.42 -24.01
C VAL A 307 14.82 -14.30 -25.27
N GLY A 308 16.13 -14.21 -25.08
CA GLY A 308 17.11 -14.21 -26.16
C GLY A 308 18.35 -15.01 -25.76
N TRP A 309 18.52 -16.18 -26.36
CA TRP A 309 19.77 -16.92 -26.41
C TRP A 309 20.40 -16.74 -27.80
N MET A 310 21.70 -16.43 -27.84
CA MET A 310 22.72 -16.87 -28.82
C MET A 310 24.04 -16.19 -28.37
N LEU A 311 25.16 -16.84 -28.03
CA LEU A 311 25.88 -18.00 -28.56
C LEU A 311 26.46 -17.78 -29.96
N ARG A 312 27.73 -17.35 -29.91
CA ARG A 312 28.77 -17.12 -30.93
C ARG A 312 28.69 -15.85 -31.77
#